data_AF-A0A2H6AH68-F1
#
_entry.id   AF-A0A2H6AH68-F1
#
_cell.length_a   1.000
_cell.length_b   1.000
_cell.length_c   1.000
_cell.angle_alpha   90.00
_cell.angle_beta   90.00
_cell.angle_gamma   90.00
#
_symmetry.space_group_name_H-M   'P 1'
#
loop_
_entity.id
_entity.type
_entity.pdbx_description
1 polymer ?
#
loop_
_entity_poly.entity_id
_entity_poly.type
_entity_poly.pdbx_seq_one_letter_code
_entity_poly.pdbx_strand_id
1 'polypeptide(L)'
;MKSASTLSGSPRITVEIANHQKLLRVDRKQLRQIVRQVLIGEGCSRAAISLAFVDDATITRLHRQFLGLNEPTDVLTFPLSDEPSLLAGEIVISTPTALRQARRRRHDPLAETYLYVIHGLLHLCGYDDTTPEARHQMRRRERHYLRLLGLRLSTRRLR
;
A
#
# COMPACT_ATOMS: atom_id res chain seq x y z
N MET A 1 31.45 16.83 -25.77
CA MET A 1 31.55 15.90 -24.60
C MET A 1 30.98 16.64 -23.39
N LYS A 2 29.70 16.45 -23.05
CA LYS A 2 29.08 17.04 -21.85
C LYS A 2 28.96 15.95 -20.80
N SER A 3 29.61 16.19 -19.67
CA SER A 3 29.75 15.30 -18.53
C SER A 3 28.38 14.90 -17.98
N ALA A 4 28.16 13.59 -17.87
CA ALA A 4 27.07 13.00 -17.11
C ALA A 4 27.35 13.24 -15.61
N SER A 5 26.54 14.10 -14.98
CA SER A 5 26.49 14.24 -13.53
C SER A 5 25.73 13.05 -12.96
N THR A 6 26.46 12.11 -12.39
CA THR A 6 25.96 10.97 -11.65
C THR A 6 25.26 11.47 -10.38
N LEU A 7 23.93 11.56 -10.38
CA LEU A 7 23.15 11.72 -9.15
C LEU A 7 23.14 10.38 -8.39
N SER A 8 24.29 10.02 -7.81
CA SER A 8 24.42 8.90 -6.88
C SER A 8 23.98 9.37 -5.48
N GLY A 9 22.66 9.45 -5.28
CA GLY A 9 22.06 9.61 -3.97
C GLY A 9 21.43 8.29 -3.54
N SER A 10 21.85 7.72 -2.40
CA SER A 10 21.17 6.56 -1.83
C SER A 10 19.67 6.88 -1.63
N PRO A 11 18.75 5.94 -1.92
CA PRO A 11 17.32 6.18 -1.77
C PRO A 11 16.98 6.57 -0.33
N ARG A 12 16.30 7.71 -0.16
CA ARG A 12 15.86 8.24 1.13
C ARG A 12 14.38 7.96 1.30
N ILE A 13 14.09 6.79 1.87
CA ILE A 13 12.72 6.34 2.16
C ILE A 13 12.52 6.25 3.66
N THR A 14 11.67 7.12 4.21
CA THR A 14 11.18 7.06 5.59
C THR A 14 9.80 6.42 5.63
N VAL A 15 9.56 5.62 6.67
CA VAL A 15 8.30 4.90 6.86
C VAL A 15 7.87 5.02 8.30
N GLU A 16 6.68 5.56 8.53
CA GLU A 16 6.01 5.60 9.83
C GLU A 16 4.87 4.58 9.84
N ILE A 17 4.68 3.91 10.98
CA ILE A 17 3.67 2.86 11.11
C ILE A 17 2.90 3.06 12.41
N ALA A 18 1.67 3.52 12.29
CA ALA A 18 0.69 3.61 13.36
C ALA A 18 -0.23 2.38 13.32
N ASN A 19 -0.37 1.69 14.46
CA ASN A 19 -1.23 0.51 14.57
C ASN A 19 -2.28 0.74 15.66
N HIS A 20 -3.49 1.10 15.26
CA HIS A 20 -4.62 1.40 16.15
C HIS A 20 -5.64 0.26 16.24
N GLN A 21 -5.32 -0.90 15.66
CA GLN A 21 -6.15 -2.09 15.67
C GLN A 21 -5.48 -3.24 16.45
N LYS A 22 -6.28 -4.25 16.83
CA LYS A 22 -5.85 -5.42 17.61
C LYS A 22 -6.17 -6.77 16.94
N LEU A 23 -6.77 -6.77 15.75
CA LEU A 23 -7.26 -7.95 15.05
C LEU A 23 -6.15 -8.73 14.34
N LEU A 24 -5.15 -8.04 13.81
CA LEU A 24 -4.05 -8.64 13.06
C LEU A 24 -2.69 -8.24 13.63
N ARG A 25 -1.79 -9.21 13.76
CA ARG A 25 -0.41 -8.96 14.14
C ARG A 25 0.37 -8.49 12.91
N VAL A 26 0.55 -7.18 12.77
CA VAL A 26 1.31 -6.60 11.68
C VAL A 26 2.82 -6.68 11.93
N ASP A 27 3.56 -7.22 10.96
CA ASP A 27 5.03 -7.23 10.99
C ASP A 27 5.57 -5.90 10.42
N ARG A 28 6.07 -5.04 11.31
CA ARG A 28 6.66 -3.74 10.95
C ARG A 28 7.88 -3.87 10.04
N LYS A 29 8.69 -4.92 10.17
CA LYS A 29 9.86 -5.15 9.32
C LYS A 29 9.40 -5.51 7.91
N GLN A 30 8.44 -6.42 7.79
CA GLN A 30 7.84 -6.80 6.50
C GLN A 30 7.19 -5.59 5.82
N LEU A 31 6.44 -4.76 6.55
CA LEU A 31 5.82 -3.55 6.01
C LEU A 31 6.86 -2.56 5.46
N ARG A 32 7.94 -2.30 6.21
CA ARG A 32 9.04 -1.44 5.74
C ARG A 32 9.71 -2.01 4.48
N GLN A 33 9.82 -3.33 4.38
CA GLN A 33 10.36 -3.99 3.19
C GLN A 33 9.42 -3.86 2.00
N ILE A 34 8.11 -4.06 2.18
CA ILE A 34 7.09 -3.86 1.14
C ILE A 34 7.19 -2.43 0.60
N VAL A 35 7.11 -1.42 1.47
CA VAL A 35 7.17 -0.01 1.07
C VAL A 35 8.44 0.28 0.26
N ARG A 36 9.61 -0.13 0.75
CA ARG A 36 10.88 0.10 0.04
C ARG A 36 10.92 -0.58 -1.32
N GLN A 37 10.52 -1.84 -1.42
CA GLN A 37 10.60 -2.60 -2.67
C GLN A 37 9.62 -2.07 -3.72
N VAL A 38 8.39 -1.70 -3.30
CA VAL A 38 7.41 -1.10 -4.21
C VAL A 38 7.94 0.23 -4.74
N LEU A 39 8.32 1.16 -3.85
CA LEU A 39 8.76 2.49 -4.24
C LEU A 39 10.03 2.48 -5.09
N ILE A 40 11.04 1.69 -4.73
CA ILE A 40 12.25 1.55 -5.55
C ILE A 40 11.90 0.96 -6.92
N GLY A 41 11.04 -0.06 -6.97
CA GLY A 41 10.62 -0.70 -8.21
C GLY A 41 9.77 0.19 -9.14
N GLU A 42 9.11 1.21 -8.58
CA GLU A 42 8.38 2.25 -9.33
C GLU A 42 9.23 3.52 -9.58
N GLY A 43 10.52 3.51 -9.24
CA GLY A 43 11.44 4.63 -9.51
C GLY A 43 11.38 5.78 -8.49
N CYS A 44 10.69 5.60 -7.37
CA CYS A 44 10.59 6.60 -6.30
C CYS A 44 11.76 6.45 -5.31
N SER A 45 12.79 7.28 -5.47
CA SER A 45 14.02 7.23 -4.65
C SER A 45 13.97 8.11 -3.39
N ARG A 46 13.04 9.07 -3.32
CA ARG A 46 12.82 9.96 -2.17
C ARG A 46 11.36 9.89 -1.76
N ALA A 47 11.09 9.37 -0.57
CA ALA A 47 9.73 9.22 -0.10
C ALA A 47 9.57 9.29 1.42
N ALA A 48 8.42 9.77 1.87
CA ALA A 48 7.98 9.76 3.26
C ALA A 48 6.57 9.17 3.33
N ILE A 49 6.46 7.93 3.81
CA ILE A 49 5.19 7.18 3.86
C ILE A 49 4.73 6.99 5.29
N SER A 50 3.48 7.33 5.57
CA SER A 50 2.77 6.89 6.77
C SER A 50 1.82 5.74 6.45
N LEU A 51 1.84 4.69 7.27
CA LEU A 51 0.87 3.60 7.25
C LEU A 51 0.07 3.62 8.56
N ALA A 52 -1.26 3.71 8.47
CA ALA A 52 -2.16 3.63 9.62
C ALA A 52 -3.09 2.43 9.51
N PHE A 53 -3.01 1.50 10.45
CA PHE A 53 -3.92 0.34 10.52
C PHE A 53 -5.03 0.63 11.54
N VAL A 54 -6.28 0.62 11.07
CA VAL A 54 -7.43 1.10 11.84
C VAL A 54 -8.60 0.10 11.84
N ASP A 55 -9.61 0.42 12.64
CA ASP A 55 -10.90 -0.28 12.66
C ASP A 55 -11.91 0.31 11.66
N ASP A 56 -13.07 -0.35 11.52
CA ASP A 56 -14.11 0.08 10.59
C ASP A 56 -14.72 1.42 10.98
N ALA A 57 -14.87 1.70 12.28
CA ALA A 57 -15.44 2.96 12.75
C ALA A 57 -14.55 4.14 12.31
N THR A 58 -13.24 3.99 12.46
CA THR A 58 -12.26 5.00 12.06
C THR A 58 -12.23 5.16 10.54
N ILE A 59 -12.14 4.07 9.76
CA ILE A 59 -12.07 4.21 8.30
C ILE A 59 -13.38 4.73 7.72
N THR A 60 -14.54 4.36 8.27
CA THR A 60 -15.86 4.86 7.82
C THR A 60 -15.97 6.37 8.06
N ARG A 61 -15.50 6.85 9.23
CA ARG A 61 -15.46 8.28 9.54
C ARG A 61 -14.59 9.03 8.53
N LEU A 62 -13.41 8.50 8.21
CA LEU A 62 -12.51 9.10 7.22
C LEU A 62 -13.10 9.05 5.81
N HIS A 63 -13.70 7.92 5.43
CA HIS A 63 -14.34 7.74 4.13
C HIS A 63 -15.47 8.75 3.93
N ARG A 64 -16.28 8.99 4.96
CA ARG A 64 -17.31 10.03 4.96
C ARG A 64 -16.71 11.43 4.89
N GLN A 65 -15.67 11.71 5.68
CA GLN A 65 -15.06 13.04 5.76
C GLN A 65 -14.40 13.47 4.44
N PHE A 66 -13.71 12.56 3.76
CA PHE A 66 -12.91 12.89 2.58
C PHE A 66 -13.57 12.54 1.26
N LEU A 67 -14.43 11.52 1.21
CA LEU A 67 -15.11 11.06 -0.02
C LEU A 67 -16.64 11.10 0.07
N GLY A 68 -17.22 11.52 1.19
CA GLY A 68 -18.67 11.65 1.36
C GLY A 68 -19.42 10.32 1.54
N LEU A 69 -18.73 9.18 1.64
CA LEU A 69 -19.32 7.85 1.71
C LEU A 69 -19.35 7.31 3.14
N ASN A 70 -20.53 6.99 3.65
CA ASN A 70 -20.74 6.53 5.03
C ASN A 70 -20.71 4.99 5.14
N GLU A 71 -19.66 4.38 4.61
CA GLU A 71 -19.42 2.93 4.66
C GLU A 71 -17.92 2.63 4.82
N PRO A 72 -17.54 1.47 5.38
CA PRO A 72 -16.13 1.10 5.45
C PRO A 72 -15.56 0.80 4.06
N THR A 73 -14.33 1.22 3.82
CA THR A 73 -13.53 0.78 2.68
C THR A 73 -12.37 -0.11 3.14
N ASP A 74 -11.59 -0.65 2.21
CA ASP A 74 -10.37 -1.41 2.50
C ASP A 74 -9.17 -0.50 2.76
N VAL A 75 -8.98 0.51 1.92
CA VAL A 75 -7.87 1.44 1.99
C VAL A 75 -8.28 2.86 1.55
N LEU A 76 -7.69 3.86 2.21
CA LEU A 76 -7.69 5.26 1.77
C LEU A 76 -6.25 5.71 1.58
N THR A 77 -6.00 6.45 0.50
CA THR A 77 -4.67 6.94 0.15
C THR A 77 -4.71 8.46 0.03
N PHE A 78 -3.84 9.14 0.76
CA PHE A 78 -3.74 10.60 0.82
C PHE A 78 -2.36 11.03 0.32
N PRO A 79 -2.24 11.60 -0.89
CA PRO A 79 -1.01 12.27 -1.29
C PRO A 79 -0.82 13.53 -0.43
N LEU A 80 0.39 13.73 0.09
CA LEU A 80 0.75 14.84 1.00
C LEU A 80 1.85 15.74 0.45
N SER A 81 2.30 15.51 -0.78
CA SER A 81 3.30 16.33 -1.45
C SER A 81 2.95 16.46 -2.93
N ASP A 82 3.01 17.69 -3.42
CA ASP A 82 2.96 18.01 -4.84
C ASP A 82 4.37 18.15 -5.44
N GLU A 83 5.43 17.97 -4.64
CA GLU A 83 6.81 18.06 -5.13
C GLU A 83 7.17 16.86 -6.02
N PRO A 84 7.55 17.07 -7.29
CA PRO A 84 7.86 15.96 -8.20
C PRO A 84 9.04 15.08 -7.74
N SER A 85 9.90 15.62 -6.88
CA SER A 85 11.11 14.95 -6.40
C SER A 85 10.95 14.24 -5.04
N LEU A 86 9.77 14.33 -4.42
CA LEU A 86 9.47 13.75 -3.12
C LEU A 86 8.05 13.18 -3.10
N LEU A 87 7.94 11.86 -2.99
CA LEU A 87 6.66 11.19 -2.80
C LEU A 87 6.33 11.15 -1.30
N ALA A 88 5.40 11.99 -0.86
CA ALA A 88 4.88 11.95 0.51
C ALA A 88 3.41 11.54 0.51
N GLY A 89 3.03 10.64 1.40
CA GLY A 89 1.65 10.20 1.47
C GLY A 89 1.32 9.37 2.70
N GLU A 90 0.04 9.31 3.01
CA GLU A 90 -0.52 8.47 4.07
C GLU A 90 -1.45 7.42 3.48
N ILE A 91 -1.32 6.19 3.95
CA ILE A 91 -2.17 5.06 3.57
C ILE A 91 -2.86 4.54 4.83
N VAL A 92 -4.18 4.62 4.86
CA VAL A 92 -5.01 4.16 5.97
C VAL A 92 -5.69 2.85 5.58
N ILE A 93 -5.43 1.78 6.33
CA ILE A 93 -5.85 0.41 6.00
C ILE A 93 -6.84 -0.11 7.05
N SER A 94 -7.99 -0.62 6.59
CA SER A 94 -8.97 -1.32 7.43
C SER A 94 -8.62 -2.80 7.57
N THR A 95 -8.16 -3.18 8.76
CA THR A 95 -7.90 -4.60 9.07
C THR A 95 -9.17 -5.45 9.22
N PRO A 96 -10.32 -4.93 9.71
CA PRO A 96 -11.59 -5.66 9.62
C PRO A 96 -12.01 -5.94 8.17
N THR A 97 -11.85 -4.99 7.26
CA THR A 97 -12.15 -5.20 5.83
C THR A 97 -11.24 -6.29 5.25
N ALA A 98 -9.93 -6.25 5.54
CA ALA A 98 -9.00 -7.29 5.11
C ALA A 98 -9.43 -8.69 5.60
N LEU A 99 -9.87 -8.81 6.86
CA LEU A 99 -10.39 -10.07 7.40
C LEU A 99 -11.64 -10.56 6.66
N ARG A 100 -12.60 -9.68 6.38
CA ARG A 100 -13.82 -10.02 5.62
C ARG A 100 -13.47 -10.48 4.21
N GLN A 101 -12.63 -9.73 3.50
CA GLN A 101 -12.24 -10.04 2.13
C GLN A 101 -11.42 -11.33 2.05
N ALA A 102 -10.48 -11.52 2.98
CA ALA A 102 -9.69 -12.73 3.07
C ALA A 102 -10.56 -13.97 3.29
N ARG A 103 -11.56 -13.91 4.19
CA ARG A 103 -12.53 -15.01 4.37
C ARG A 103 -13.31 -15.28 3.09
N ARG A 104 -13.85 -14.25 2.45
CA ARG A 104 -14.65 -14.37 1.22
C ARG A 104 -13.85 -14.97 0.06
N ARG A 105 -12.57 -14.61 -0.05
CA ARG A 105 -11.67 -15.00 -1.15
C ARG A 105 -10.78 -16.20 -0.82
N ARG A 106 -10.88 -16.75 0.39
CA ARG A 106 -9.99 -17.81 0.94
C ARG A 106 -8.51 -17.41 0.89
N HIS A 107 -8.25 -16.14 1.22
CA HIS A 107 -6.90 -15.61 1.35
C HIS A 107 -6.42 -15.63 2.80
N ASP A 108 -5.11 -15.51 2.97
CA ASP A 108 -4.49 -15.16 4.24
C ASP A 108 -4.80 -13.69 4.58
N PRO A 109 -5.36 -13.39 5.77
CA PRO A 109 -5.70 -12.01 6.15
C PRO A 109 -4.53 -11.03 6.16
N LEU A 110 -3.33 -11.51 6.50
CA LEU A 110 -2.14 -10.67 6.52
C LEU A 110 -1.66 -10.37 5.10
N ALA A 111 -1.71 -11.36 4.19
CA ALA A 111 -1.45 -11.14 2.78
C ALA A 111 -2.47 -10.21 2.11
N GLU A 112 -3.75 -10.30 2.45
CA GLU A 112 -4.78 -9.34 1.98
C GLU A 112 -4.48 -7.93 2.50
N THR A 113 -4.03 -7.80 3.75
CA THR A 113 -3.58 -6.51 4.30
C THR A 113 -2.38 -5.95 3.55
N TYR A 114 -1.41 -6.79 3.18
CA TYR A 114 -0.26 -6.36 2.38
C TYR A 114 -0.65 -5.98 0.94
N LEU A 115 -1.66 -6.63 0.36
CA LEU A 115 -2.22 -6.21 -0.92
C LEU A 115 -2.74 -4.77 -0.83
N TYR A 116 -3.44 -4.39 0.24
CA TYR A 116 -3.93 -3.02 0.41
C TYR A 116 -2.80 -2.00 0.59
N VAL A 117 -1.72 -2.36 1.27
CA VAL A 117 -0.51 -1.52 1.36
C VAL A 117 0.11 -1.33 -0.02
N ILE A 118 0.28 -2.41 -0.80
CA ILE A 118 0.81 -2.34 -2.17
C ILE A 118 -0.09 -1.48 -3.06
N HIS A 119 -1.41 -1.68 -2.95
CA HIS A 119 -2.41 -0.94 -3.71
C HIS A 119 -2.33 0.56 -3.43
N GLY A 120 -2.33 0.97 -2.16
CA GLY A 120 -2.18 2.39 -1.79
C GLY A 120 -0.86 3.00 -2.25
N LEU A 121 0.25 2.26 -2.17
CA LEU A 121 1.56 2.72 -2.68
C LEU A 121 1.54 2.91 -4.20
N LEU A 122 0.89 2.01 -4.94
CA LEU A 122 0.75 2.15 -6.39
C LEU A 122 -0.07 3.40 -6.76
N HIS A 123 -1.14 3.71 -6.02
CA HIS A 123 -1.84 4.98 -6.20
C HIS A 123 -0.93 6.19 -5.95
N LEU A 124 -0.12 6.18 -4.88
CA LEU A 124 0.85 7.26 -4.65
C LEU A 124 1.89 7.37 -5.78
N CYS A 125 2.24 6.25 -6.43
CA CYS A 125 3.13 6.23 -7.60
C CYS A 125 2.43 6.65 -8.91
N GLY A 126 1.16 7.07 -8.87
CA GLY A 126 0.43 7.59 -10.03
C GLY A 126 -0.35 6.54 -10.82
N TYR A 127 -0.53 5.33 -10.28
CA TYR A 127 -1.44 4.35 -10.88
C TYR A 127 -2.90 4.70 -10.56
N ASP A 128 -3.78 4.42 -11.52
CA ASP A 128 -5.22 4.51 -11.39
C ASP A 128 -5.87 3.14 -11.66
N ASP A 129 -7.09 2.96 -11.20
CA ASP A 129 -7.87 1.74 -11.35
C ASP A 129 -9.36 1.99 -11.65
N THR A 130 -9.71 3.22 -12.04
CA THR A 130 -11.08 3.60 -12.43
C THR A 130 -11.54 2.94 -13.73
N THR A 131 -10.65 2.82 -14.73
CA THR A 131 -10.94 2.16 -16.03
C THR A 131 -10.51 0.69 -16.03
N PRO A 132 -11.14 -0.17 -16.87
CA PRO A 132 -10.74 -1.58 -16.99
C PRO A 132 -9.25 -1.76 -17.34
N GLU A 133 -8.71 -0.92 -18.22
CA GLU A 133 -7.32 -0.94 -18.68
C GLU A 133 -6.36 -0.56 -17.55
N ALA A 134 -6.62 0.58 -16.89
CA ALA A 134 -5.80 1.06 -15.77
C ALA A 134 -5.81 0.04 -14.63
N ARG A 135 -6.98 -0.49 -14.29
CA ARG A 135 -7.14 -1.56 -13.29
C ARG A 135 -6.42 -2.83 -13.70
N HIS A 136 -6.36 -3.18 -14.99
CA HIS A 136 -5.58 -4.33 -15.44
C HIS A 136 -4.08 -4.11 -15.23
N GLN A 137 -3.57 -2.92 -15.59
CA GLN A 137 -2.18 -2.54 -15.38
C GLN A 137 -1.80 -2.56 -13.90
N MET A 138 -2.59 -1.92 -13.04
CA MET A 138 -2.35 -1.87 -11.60
C MET A 138 -2.35 -3.29 -10.99
N ARG A 139 -3.32 -4.13 -11.35
CA ARG A 139 -3.36 -5.53 -10.90
C ARG A 139 -2.16 -6.37 -11.35
N ARG A 140 -1.56 -6.06 -12.50
CA ARG A 140 -0.30 -6.70 -12.92
C ARG A 140 0.85 -6.30 -12.00
N ARG A 141 0.92 -5.04 -11.57
CA ARG A 141 1.92 -4.55 -10.61
C ARG A 141 1.71 -5.12 -9.20
N GLU A 142 0.48 -5.18 -8.71
CA GLU A 142 0.15 -5.84 -7.44
C GLU A 142 0.66 -7.29 -7.42
N ARG A 143 0.34 -8.07 -8.47
CA ARG A 143 0.83 -9.46 -8.62
C ARG A 143 2.34 -9.56 -8.77
N HIS A 144 2.99 -8.54 -9.35
CA HIS A 144 4.44 -8.50 -9.44
C HIS A 144 5.06 -8.38 -8.04
N TYR A 145 4.63 -7.40 -7.25
CA TYR A 145 5.20 -7.18 -5.91
C TYR A 145 4.85 -8.26 -4.90
N LEU A 146 3.62 -8.79 -4.93
CA LEU A 146 3.27 -9.95 -4.11
C LEU A 146 4.21 -11.13 -4.38
N ARG A 147 4.50 -11.43 -5.66
CA ARG A 147 5.44 -12.50 -6.02
C ARG A 147 6.88 -12.19 -5.64
N LEU A 148 7.36 -10.97 -5.92
CA LEU A 148 8.71 -10.53 -5.59
C LEU A 148 9.01 -10.66 -4.10
N LEU A 149 8.00 -10.37 -3.26
CA LEU A 149 8.11 -10.39 -1.80
C LEU A 149 7.72 -11.74 -1.18
N GLY A 150 7.38 -12.75 -1.99
CA GLY A 150 6.96 -14.07 -1.50
C GLY A 150 5.62 -14.08 -0.76
N LEU A 151 4.80 -13.04 -0.92
CA LEU A 151 3.51 -12.86 -0.26
C LEU A 151 2.42 -13.62 -1.02
N ARG A 152 1.99 -14.75 -0.45
CA ARG A 152 0.96 -15.59 -1.07
C ARG A 152 -0.41 -15.23 -0.52
N LEU A 153 -1.32 -14.80 -1.40
CA LEU A 153 -2.71 -14.55 -1.02
C LEU A 153 -3.40 -15.82 -0.56
N SER A 154 -3.26 -16.95 -1.27
CA SER A 154 -3.97 -18.17 -0.91
C SER A 154 -3.40 -18.84 0.35
N THR A 155 -4.28 -19.32 1.23
CA THR A 155 -3.92 -20.11 2.42
C THR A 155 -3.51 -21.56 2.12
N ARG A 156 -3.39 -21.96 0.85
CA ARG A 156 -3.04 -23.33 0.48
C ARG A 156 -1.63 -23.67 1.00
N ARG A 157 -1.56 -24.30 2.18
CA ARG A 157 -0.40 -25.10 2.57
C ARG A 157 -0.24 -26.16 1.47
N LEU A 158 0.90 -26.13 0.79
CA LEU A 158 1.36 -27.32 0.08
C LEU A 158 1.43 -28.41 1.15
N ARG A 159 0.52 -29.38 1.06
CA ARG A 159 0.64 -30.64 1.78
C ARG A 159 1.73 -31.46 1.11
#